data_AF-A0A060BN10-F1
#
_entry.id   AF-A0A060BN10-F1
#
_cell.length_a   1.000
_cell.length_b   1.000
_cell.length_c   1.000
_cell.angle_alpha   90.00
_cell.angle_beta   90.00
_cell.angle_gamma   90.00
#
_symmetry.space_group_name_H-M   'P 1'
#
loop_
_entity.id
_entity.type
_entity.pdbx_description
1 polymer ?
#
loop_
_entity_poly.entity_id
_entity_poly.type
_entity_poly.pdbx_seq_one_letter_code
_entity_poly.pdbx_strand_id
1 'polypeptide(L)'
;MGLGARLSLAAAVFFIAATFGGAAEPDQKLAGEAQGAIRRAVEYFHSRVAVHGGYVYYVSLDGRTRLGEGVASPDQIWVQPPGTPAVGLALLKAYRATGDEKVLQAARDAGTGLIYGQLKSGGWRNAVDFDPKGKLAAAYRNGK
;
A
#
# COMPACT_ATOMS: atom_id res chain seq x y z
N MET A 1 -56.94 2.75 64.40
CA MET A 1 -56.59 4.13 63.96
C MET A 1 -55.12 4.36 64.33
N GLY A 2 -54.26 4.61 63.34
CA GLY A 2 -52.85 5.01 63.56
C GLY A 2 -51.87 4.37 62.57
N LEU A 3 -51.51 5.12 61.53
CA LEU A 3 -50.61 4.81 60.41
C LEU A 3 -49.21 4.30 60.80
N GLY A 4 -48.59 3.52 59.92
CA GLY A 4 -47.14 3.36 59.91
C GLY A 4 -46.59 2.36 58.90
N ALA A 5 -46.86 2.55 57.61
CA ALA A 5 -46.16 1.82 56.55
C ALA A 5 -44.65 2.09 56.64
N ARG A 6 -43.84 1.04 56.77
CA ARG A 6 -42.41 1.09 56.47
C ARG A 6 -42.12 0.12 55.34
N LEU A 7 -42.35 0.61 54.12
CA LEU A 7 -41.73 0.08 52.90
C LEU A 7 -40.22 0.02 53.16
N SER A 8 -39.69 -1.19 53.37
CA SER A 8 -38.24 -1.40 53.31
C SER A 8 -37.88 -1.57 51.84
N LEU A 9 -37.56 -0.44 51.21
CA LEU A 9 -37.00 -0.33 49.87
C LEU A 9 -35.56 -0.87 49.90
N ALA A 10 -35.39 -2.19 49.93
CA ALA A 10 -34.10 -2.79 49.63
C ALA A 10 -34.01 -2.90 48.11
N ALA A 11 -33.37 -1.90 47.51
CA ALA A 11 -33.05 -1.85 46.09
C ALA A 11 -32.25 -3.10 45.71
N ALA A 12 -32.91 -4.07 45.08
CA ALA A 12 -32.23 -5.13 44.34
C ALA A 12 -31.68 -4.50 43.06
N VAL A 13 -30.51 -3.85 43.18
CA VAL A 13 -29.65 -3.52 42.05
C VAL A 13 -29.17 -4.84 41.48
N PHE A 14 -29.98 -5.44 40.61
CA PHE A 14 -29.55 -6.56 39.80
C PHE A 14 -28.53 -6.03 38.81
N PHE A 15 -27.28 -6.45 39.03
CA PHE A 15 -26.13 -6.26 38.16
C PHE A 15 -26.53 -6.45 36.69
N ILE A 16 -26.46 -5.36 35.91
CA ILE A 16 -26.27 -5.46 34.46
C ILE A 16 -24.87 -6.01 34.29
N ALA A 17 -24.74 -7.34 34.24
CA ALA A 17 -23.52 -7.99 33.82
C ALA A 17 -23.36 -7.73 32.32
N ALA A 18 -22.65 -6.64 32.02
CA ALA A 18 -21.85 -6.39 30.84
C ALA A 18 -21.93 -7.47 29.74
N THR A 19 -22.92 -7.37 28.85
CA THR A 19 -22.80 -7.88 27.49
C THR A 19 -22.03 -6.86 26.65
N PHE A 20 -20.82 -6.52 27.08
CA PHE A 20 -19.88 -5.86 26.19
C PHE A 20 -19.34 -6.93 25.24
N GLY A 21 -19.57 -6.69 23.94
CA GLY A 21 -19.35 -7.63 22.86
C GLY A 21 -18.01 -8.35 22.97
N GLY A 22 -18.07 -9.69 22.89
CA GLY A 22 -16.89 -10.48 22.62
C GLY A 22 -16.27 -9.97 21.32
N ALA A 23 -15.10 -9.36 21.41
CA ALA A 23 -14.25 -9.19 20.24
C ALA A 23 -14.05 -10.59 19.66
N ALA A 24 -14.51 -10.81 18.42
CA ALA A 24 -14.24 -12.05 17.72
C ALA A 24 -12.72 -12.26 17.74
N GLU A 25 -12.27 -13.43 18.20
CA GLU A 25 -10.85 -13.76 18.13
C GLU A 25 -10.41 -13.69 16.66
N PRO A 26 -9.25 -13.10 16.36
CA PRO A 26 -8.74 -13.05 15.00
C PRO A 26 -8.62 -14.47 14.45
N ASP A 27 -9.27 -14.75 13.31
CA ASP A 27 -9.09 -16.00 12.59
C ASP A 27 -7.64 -16.07 12.10
N GLN A 28 -6.80 -16.79 12.86
CA GLN A 28 -5.38 -16.95 12.60
C GLN A 28 -5.12 -17.63 11.26
N LYS A 29 -6.03 -18.50 10.79
CA LYS A 29 -5.92 -19.14 9.48
C LYS A 29 -6.12 -18.12 8.38
N LEU A 30 -7.17 -17.31 8.47
CA LEU A 30 -7.42 -16.22 7.52
C LEU A 30 -6.28 -15.19 7.50
N ALA A 31 -5.75 -14.83 8.66
CA ALA A 31 -4.61 -13.91 8.77
C ALA A 31 -3.37 -14.48 8.07
N GLY A 32 -3.05 -15.75 8.29
CA GLY A 32 -1.94 -16.44 7.61
C GLY A 32 -2.13 -16.52 6.09
N GLU A 33 -3.34 -16.82 5.63
CA GLU A 33 -3.68 -16.86 4.20
C GLU A 33 -3.53 -15.47 3.54
N ALA A 34 -4.01 -14.42 4.21
CA ALA A 34 -3.88 -13.04 3.74
C ALA A 34 -2.40 -12.61 3.66
N GLN A 35 -1.59 -12.91 4.68
CA GLN A 35 -0.15 -12.61 4.66
C GLN A 35 0.56 -13.36 3.54
N GLY A 36 0.23 -14.64 3.32
CA GLY A 36 0.75 -15.43 2.21
C GLY A 36 0.37 -14.86 0.84
N ALA A 37 -0.87 -14.39 0.68
CA ALA A 37 -1.34 -13.76 -0.55
C ALA A 37 -0.61 -12.42 -0.83
N ILE A 38 -0.45 -11.57 0.20
CA ILE A 38 0.31 -10.33 0.11
C ILE A 38 1.74 -10.62 -0.36
N ARG A 39 2.44 -11.58 0.27
CA ARG A 39 3.82 -11.91 -0.09
C ARG A 39 3.94 -12.33 -1.56
N ARG A 40 3.06 -13.21 -2.04
CA ARG A 40 3.06 -13.64 -3.45
C ARG A 40 2.78 -12.47 -4.41
N ALA A 41 1.84 -11.59 -4.07
CA ALA A 41 1.52 -10.43 -4.88
C ALA A 41 2.71 -9.47 -4.96
N VAL A 42 3.34 -9.16 -3.83
CA VAL A 42 4.52 -8.26 -3.78
C VAL A 42 5.70 -8.86 -4.51
N GLU A 43 5.99 -10.15 -4.32
CA GLU A 43 7.05 -10.84 -5.03
C GLU A 43 6.85 -10.78 -6.54
N TYR A 44 5.64 -11.03 -7.04
CA TYR A 44 5.34 -10.92 -8.46
C TYR A 44 5.49 -9.48 -8.97
N PHE A 45 4.91 -8.50 -8.27
CA PHE A 45 5.01 -7.09 -8.68
C PHE A 45 6.45 -6.59 -8.69
N HIS A 46 7.23 -6.92 -7.67
CA HIS A 46 8.60 -6.45 -7.54
C HIS A 46 9.56 -7.16 -8.51
N SER A 47 9.43 -8.48 -8.69
CA SER A 47 10.35 -9.24 -9.54
C SER A 47 9.97 -9.30 -11.02
N ARG A 48 8.69 -9.10 -11.38
CA ARG A 48 8.19 -9.30 -12.75
C ARG A 48 7.58 -8.05 -13.39
N VAL A 49 7.00 -7.16 -12.59
CA VAL A 49 6.26 -5.98 -13.11
C VAL A 49 7.11 -4.71 -13.00
N ALA A 50 7.89 -4.58 -11.94
CA ALA A 50 8.68 -3.39 -11.68
C ALA A 50 9.79 -3.22 -12.72
N VAL A 51 10.06 -1.96 -13.04
CA VAL A 51 11.22 -1.52 -13.83
C VAL A 51 11.87 -0.38 -13.10
N HIS A 52 13.18 -0.51 -12.83
CA HIS A 52 13.91 0.46 -11.99
C HIS A 52 13.19 0.73 -10.65
N GLY A 53 12.53 -0.30 -10.11
CA GLY A 53 11.70 -0.21 -8.90
C GLY A 53 10.32 0.44 -9.09
N GLY A 54 10.03 1.05 -10.23
CA GLY A 54 8.77 1.74 -10.49
C GLY A 54 7.80 0.99 -11.41
N TYR A 55 6.63 1.60 -11.60
CA TYR A 55 5.44 0.99 -12.18
C TYR A 55 4.73 1.90 -13.18
N VAL A 56 3.92 1.30 -14.05
CA VAL A 56 3.08 1.96 -15.06
C VAL A 56 1.59 1.68 -14.76
N TYR A 57 0.67 2.25 -15.54
CA TYR A 57 -0.77 2.12 -15.30
C TYR A 57 -1.29 0.71 -15.53
N TYR A 58 -0.73 0.04 -16.53
CA TYR A 58 -1.15 -1.29 -16.94
C TYR A 58 0.03 -2.10 -17.47
N VAL A 59 0.03 -3.39 -17.14
CA VAL A 59 0.93 -4.39 -17.71
C VAL A 59 0.08 -5.59 -18.12
N SER A 60 0.24 -6.09 -19.34
CA SER A 60 -0.43 -7.31 -19.79
C SER A 60 0.05 -8.54 -19.04
N LEU A 61 -0.74 -9.61 -19.03
CA LEU A 61 -0.39 -10.84 -18.31
C LEU A 61 0.90 -11.50 -18.82
N ASP A 62 1.24 -11.32 -20.10
CA ASP A 62 2.50 -11.78 -20.69
C ASP A 62 3.66 -10.78 -20.49
N GLY A 63 3.41 -9.64 -19.85
CA GLY A 63 4.39 -8.60 -19.55
C GLY A 63 4.80 -7.75 -20.76
N ARG A 64 4.31 -8.04 -21.96
CA ARG A 64 4.78 -7.41 -23.21
C ARG A 64 4.22 -6.01 -23.44
N THR A 65 2.98 -5.78 -23.03
CA THR A 65 2.31 -4.49 -23.17
C THR A 65 2.39 -3.76 -21.85
N ARG A 66 2.97 -2.55 -21.89
CA ARG A 66 3.08 -1.66 -20.74
C ARG A 66 2.53 -0.30 -21.14
N LEU A 67 1.58 0.23 -20.37
CA LEU A 67 0.89 1.47 -20.71
C LEU A 67 1.01 2.49 -19.58
N GLY A 68 1.39 3.70 -19.97
CA GLY A 68 1.20 4.95 -19.22
C GLY A 68 0.22 5.84 -19.98
N GLU A 69 0.59 7.10 -20.22
CA GLU A 69 -0.06 7.96 -21.22
C GLU A 69 0.40 7.57 -22.64
N GLY A 70 0.07 6.35 -23.05
CA GLY A 70 0.58 5.70 -24.27
C GLY A 70 1.41 4.45 -23.96
N VAL A 71 2.05 3.88 -24.98
CA VAL A 71 2.93 2.72 -24.81
C VAL A 71 4.21 3.15 -24.09
N ALA A 72 4.46 2.56 -22.93
CA ALA A 72 5.66 2.81 -22.15
C ALA A 72 6.85 2.02 -22.71
N SER A 73 8.01 2.66 -22.77
CA SER A 73 9.26 1.97 -23.10
C SER A 73 9.67 0.99 -21.99
N PRO A 74 10.60 0.06 -22.27
CA PRO A 74 11.15 -0.82 -21.24
C PRO A 74 11.78 -0.08 -20.06
N ASP A 75 12.24 1.16 -20.25
CA ASP A 75 12.95 2.00 -19.27
C ASP A 75 12.09 3.13 -18.70
N GLN A 76 10.76 3.04 -18.80
CA GLN A 76 9.85 4.07 -18.27
C GLN A 76 9.03 3.59 -17.07
N ILE A 77 8.78 4.53 -16.16
CA ILE A 77 7.81 4.41 -15.06
C ILE A 77 6.92 5.66 -15.02
N TRP A 78 5.74 5.56 -14.42
CA TRP A 78 4.82 6.69 -14.30
C TRP A 78 4.72 7.23 -12.89
N VAL A 79 4.57 8.55 -12.77
CA VAL A 79 4.38 9.29 -11.52
C VAL A 79 2.90 9.56 -11.26
N GLN A 80 2.12 9.88 -12.30
CA GLN A 80 0.69 10.08 -12.13
C GLN A 80 -0.01 8.78 -11.68
N PRO A 81 -1.09 8.86 -10.87
CA PRO A 81 -1.88 7.69 -10.52
C PRO A 81 -2.49 7.01 -11.75
N PRO A 82 -2.60 5.66 -11.77
CA PRO A 82 -2.23 4.71 -10.71
C PRO A 82 -0.76 4.20 -10.78
N GLY A 83 0.19 5.03 -11.19
CA GLY A 83 1.60 4.65 -11.35
C GLY A 83 2.39 4.43 -10.04
N THR A 84 3.70 4.66 -10.11
CA THR A 84 4.69 4.32 -9.08
C THR A 84 4.33 4.79 -7.65
N PRO A 85 3.87 6.03 -7.40
CA PRO A 85 3.53 6.45 -6.05
C PRO A 85 2.37 5.64 -5.45
N ALA A 86 1.37 5.27 -6.27
CA ALA A 86 0.22 4.50 -5.79
C ALA A 86 0.64 3.09 -5.37
N VAL A 87 1.47 2.42 -6.17
CA VAL A 87 2.01 1.10 -5.84
C VAL A 87 2.94 1.16 -4.64
N GLY A 88 3.85 2.14 -4.56
CA GLY A 88 4.73 2.34 -3.40
C GLY A 88 3.96 2.52 -2.10
N LEU A 89 2.86 3.29 -2.11
CA LEU A 89 1.99 3.45 -0.95
C LEU A 89 1.25 2.14 -0.58
N ALA A 90 0.85 1.33 -1.57
CA ALA A 90 0.27 0.01 -1.31
C ALA A 90 1.29 -0.94 -0.66
N LEU A 91 2.54 -0.92 -1.12
CA LEU A 91 3.64 -1.69 -0.53
C LEU A 91 3.92 -1.25 0.91
N LEU A 92 3.92 0.05 1.21
CA LEU A 92 4.05 0.55 2.59
C LEU A 92 2.90 0.10 3.50
N LYS A 93 1.65 0.06 2.99
CA LYS A 93 0.51 -0.49 3.74
C LYS A 93 0.69 -1.98 4.00
N ALA A 94 1.14 -2.74 3.00
CA ALA A 94 1.43 -4.17 3.14
C ALA A 94 2.56 -4.43 4.15
N TYR A 95 3.62 -3.61 4.16
CA TYR A 95 4.67 -3.71 5.18
C TYR A 95 4.12 -3.46 6.59
N ARG A 96 3.34 -2.39 6.80
CA ARG A 96 2.73 -2.09 8.11
C ARG A 96 1.83 -3.23 8.61
N ALA A 97 1.17 -3.93 7.69
CA ALA A 97 0.29 -5.05 8.03
C ALA A 97 1.03 -6.36 8.31
N THR A 98 2.24 -6.55 7.76
CA THR A 98 2.93 -7.86 7.75
C THR A 98 4.28 -7.87 8.47
N GLY A 99 4.92 -6.70 8.64
CA GLY A 99 6.30 -6.57 9.11
C GLY A 99 7.36 -7.17 8.17
N ASP A 100 6.99 -7.55 6.93
CA ASP A 100 7.90 -8.25 6.02
C ASP A 100 8.89 -7.28 5.37
N GLU A 101 10.17 -7.38 5.73
CA GLU A 101 11.24 -6.52 5.22
C GLU A 101 11.42 -6.59 3.70
N LYS A 102 11.03 -7.70 3.05
CA LYS A 102 11.06 -7.77 1.58
C LYS A 102 10.02 -6.84 0.96
N VAL A 103 8.87 -6.69 1.62
CA VAL A 103 7.81 -5.75 1.21
C VAL A 103 8.29 -4.31 1.41
N LEU A 104 8.99 -4.03 2.51
CA LEU A 104 9.60 -2.72 2.71
C LEU A 104 10.65 -2.41 1.64
N GLN A 105 11.49 -3.38 1.26
CA GLN A 105 12.47 -3.19 0.21
C GLN A 105 11.82 -2.83 -1.13
N ALA A 106 10.74 -3.53 -1.52
CA ALA A 106 9.98 -3.18 -2.72
C ALA A 106 9.43 -1.74 -2.68
N ALA A 107 8.94 -1.29 -1.51
CA ALA A 107 8.49 0.09 -1.33
C ALA A 107 9.64 1.11 -1.46
N ARG A 108 10.82 0.79 -0.93
CA ARG A 108 12.03 1.63 -1.03
C ARG A 108 12.50 1.75 -2.48
N ASP A 109 12.43 0.68 -3.25
CA ASP A 109 12.82 0.69 -4.66
C ASP A 109 11.89 1.58 -5.49
N ALA A 110 10.57 1.52 -5.24
CA ALA A 110 9.60 2.44 -5.83
C ALA A 110 9.91 3.90 -5.48
N GLY A 111 10.25 4.18 -4.21
CA GLY A 111 10.70 5.50 -3.78
C GLY A 111 12.00 5.94 -4.47
N THR A 112 12.95 5.02 -4.66
CA THR A 112 14.24 5.28 -5.31
C THR A 112 14.04 5.67 -6.78
N GLY A 113 13.15 4.98 -7.50
CA GLY A 113 12.79 5.36 -8.88
C GLY A 113 12.20 6.76 -8.98
N LEU A 114 11.37 7.16 -7.99
CA LEU A 114 10.86 8.53 -7.91
C LEU A 114 11.97 9.54 -7.59
N ILE A 115 12.87 9.24 -6.66
CA ILE A 115 14.01 10.11 -6.32
C ILE A 115 14.92 10.35 -7.53
N TYR A 116 15.14 9.32 -8.35
CA TYR A 116 15.88 9.45 -9.62
C TYR A 116 15.20 10.48 -10.53
N GLY A 117 13.90 10.35 -10.74
CA GLY A 117 13.13 11.18 -11.67
C GLY A 117 12.81 12.60 -11.20
N GLN A 118 13.28 13.03 -10.02
CA GLN A 118 13.10 14.40 -9.57
C GLN A 118 13.86 15.37 -10.47
N LEU A 119 13.19 16.42 -10.96
CA LEU A 119 13.83 17.43 -11.81
C LEU A 119 14.84 18.27 -11.01
N LYS A 120 15.87 18.81 -11.68
CA LYS A 120 16.82 19.76 -11.08
C LYS A 120 16.11 20.95 -10.42
N SER A 121 15.08 21.47 -11.09
CA SER A 121 14.19 22.54 -10.62
C SER A 121 13.30 22.16 -9.44
N GLY A 122 13.23 20.87 -9.07
CA GLY A 122 12.24 20.32 -8.16
C GLY A 122 10.99 19.79 -8.88
N GLY A 123 10.18 19.02 -8.16
CA GLY A 123 8.99 18.35 -8.70
C GLY A 123 9.31 17.17 -9.61
N TRP A 124 8.28 16.68 -10.31
CA TRP A 124 8.31 15.54 -11.20
C TRP A 124 7.50 15.82 -12.46
N ARG A 125 7.90 15.20 -13.58
CA ARG A 125 7.01 15.08 -14.76
C ARG A 125 5.97 13.98 -14.52
N ASN A 126 5.07 13.80 -15.47
CA ASN A 126 4.11 12.69 -15.50
C ASN A 126 4.78 11.30 -15.49
N ALA A 127 5.97 11.18 -16.09
CA ALA A 127 6.76 9.95 -16.19
C ALA A 127 8.25 10.20 -15.89
N VAL A 128 8.97 9.11 -15.62
CA VAL A 128 10.42 9.06 -15.52
C VAL A 128 10.93 8.10 -16.60
N ASP A 129 11.87 8.57 -17.40
CA ASP A 129 12.53 7.80 -18.46
C ASP A 129 13.98 7.60 -18.04
N PHE A 130 14.37 6.35 -17.82
CA PHE A 130 15.72 6.01 -17.40
C PHE A 130 16.68 5.90 -18.60
N ASP A 131 16.17 5.85 -19.84
CA ASP A 131 16.99 5.98 -21.04
C ASP A 131 17.37 7.46 -21.24
N PRO A 132 18.66 7.85 -21.17
CA PRO A 132 19.08 9.23 -21.39
C PRO A 132 18.80 9.74 -22.81
N LYS A 133 18.54 8.83 -23.76
CA LYS A 133 18.13 9.15 -25.14
C LYS A 133 16.62 9.00 -25.34
N GLY A 134 15.88 8.64 -24.30
CA GLY A 134 14.44 8.45 -24.32
C GLY A 134 13.69 9.75 -24.57
N LYS A 135 12.54 9.66 -25.24
CA LYS A 135 11.73 10.84 -25.61
C LYS A 135 11.17 11.59 -24.40
N LEU A 136 11.06 10.92 -23.25
CA LEU A 136 10.53 11.51 -22.02
C LEU A 136 11.62 11.88 -21.02
N ALA A 137 12.90 11.61 -21.35
CA ALA A 137 14.04 12.01 -20.53
C ALA A 137 14.00 13.51 -20.23
N ALA A 138 14.44 13.87 -19.03
CA ALA A 138 14.44 15.25 -18.55
C ALA A 138 15.69 15.56 -17.75
N ALA A 139 15.88 16.83 -17.38
CA ALA A 139 17.00 17.26 -16.58
C ALA A 139 16.81 16.85 -15.10
N TYR A 140 17.07 15.57 -14.81
CA TYR A 140 16.95 15.01 -13.48
C TYR A 140 18.07 15.50 -12.55
N ARG A 141 17.75 15.62 -11.26
CA ARG A 141 18.67 16.05 -10.20
C ARG A 141 19.73 15.00 -9.91
N ASN A 142 19.28 13.75 -9.80
CA ASN A 142 20.11 12.59 -9.48
C ASN A 142 20.22 11.59 -10.63
N GLY A 143 19.53 11.86 -11.75
CA GLY A 143 19.61 11.02 -12.94
C GLY A 143 20.94 11.19 -13.66
N LYS A 144 21.45 10.08 -14.22
CA LYS A 144 22.71 10.06 -14.97
C LYS A 144 22.45 10.28 -16.45
#